data_AF-A0A7C4KTM7-F1
#
_entry.id   AF-A0A7C4KTM7-F1
#
_cell.length_a   1.000
_cell.length_b   1.000
_cell.length_c   1.000
_cell.angle_alpha   90.00
_cell.angle_beta   90.00
_cell.angle_gamma   90.00
#
_symmetry.space_group_name_H-M   'P 1'
#
loop_
_entity.id
_entity.type
_entity.pdbx_description
1 polymer ?
#
loop_
_entity_poly.entity_id
_entity_poly.type
_entity_poly.pdbx_seq_one_letter_code
_entity_poly.pdbx_strand_id
1 'polypeptide(L)'
;MRYAFLVGLLALGTFGVACTRSSTVAVAFAPASPDEAELRRILDQDRAEAARYAPHPSTDTVIEAFLRFNRLTGTAGSDPKEIDQAFAGLRRAIVFLIQDGDGMDRLRRLQLVLLERFEKALEDVLALPDGEARAALFQKTAPPAAAREAIERFRELGGDFIDAARLNGLIRTDKDRLALAPDGRFFVRLAFKVRFANLAPEAIGPLDWLLGESERLWYFRWVLTRSQTADLNRRLNAIEYLATHDTSFNKERALGILLYQEGQYPAAVRAFEKALEKAPDDAELARFRDAARSRI
;
A
#
# COMPACT_ATOMS: atom_id res chain seq x y z
N MET A 1 -8.65 31.02 -1.02
CA MET A 1 -7.81 30.46 -2.11
C MET A 1 -6.66 29.62 -1.51
N ARG A 2 -6.94 28.40 -1.02
CA ARG A 2 -5.94 27.53 -0.40
C ARG A 2 -6.35 26.04 -0.54
N TYR A 3 -6.27 25.48 -1.74
CA TYR A 3 -6.32 24.01 -1.99
C TYR A 3 -5.75 23.73 -3.40
N ALA A 4 -4.45 23.97 -3.61
CA ALA A 4 -3.80 23.76 -4.91
C ALA A 4 -2.44 23.03 -4.82
N PHE A 5 -2.16 22.34 -3.71
CA PHE A 5 -0.89 21.63 -3.51
C PHE A 5 -1.16 20.24 -2.92
N LEU A 6 -1.55 19.26 -3.77
CA LEU A 6 -1.45 17.81 -3.51
C LEU A 6 -1.91 16.97 -4.72
N VAL A 7 -1.37 17.28 -5.91
CA VAL A 7 -1.33 16.32 -7.02
C VAL A 7 0.14 16.20 -7.44
N GLY A 8 0.93 15.60 -6.55
CA GLY A 8 2.35 15.36 -6.76
C GLY A 8 2.61 13.85 -6.78
N LEU A 9 2.79 13.32 -7.99
CA LEU A 9 3.41 12.03 -8.31
C LEU A 9 2.79 10.75 -7.71
N LEU A 10 1.69 10.31 -8.30
CA LEU A 10 1.46 8.88 -8.58
C LEU A 10 1.24 8.69 -10.08
N ALA A 11 2.12 9.28 -10.89
CA ALA A 11 2.46 8.63 -12.13
C ALA A 11 3.27 7.40 -11.74
N LEU A 12 2.76 6.21 -12.04
CA LEU A 12 3.59 5.03 -12.27
C LEU A 12 4.50 5.35 -13.46
N GLY A 13 5.53 6.16 -13.18
CA GLY A 13 6.47 6.64 -14.15
C GLY A 13 7.43 5.51 -14.48
N THR A 14 7.30 4.99 -15.68
CA THR A 14 8.36 4.38 -16.48
C THR A 14 9.49 5.39 -16.80
N PHE A 15 9.96 6.16 -15.83
CA PHE A 15 11.07 7.07 -16.00
C PHE A 15 12.16 6.76 -14.98
N GLY A 16 13.33 6.45 -15.50
CA GLY A 16 14.57 6.22 -14.77
C GLY A 16 15.00 7.46 -13.99
N VAL A 17 14.36 7.68 -12.85
CA VAL A 17 14.96 8.43 -11.76
C VAL A 17 16.10 7.55 -11.26
N ALA A 18 17.33 8.08 -11.33
CA ALA A 18 18.47 7.46 -10.69
C ALA A 18 18.07 7.16 -9.23
N CYS A 19 17.78 5.90 -8.94
CA CYS A 19 17.57 5.44 -7.58
C CYS A 19 18.86 5.74 -6.85
N THR A 20 18.92 6.85 -6.13
CA THR A 20 19.88 7.03 -5.06
C THR A 20 19.73 5.77 -4.22
N ARG A 21 20.79 4.94 -4.19
CA ARG A 21 20.77 3.65 -3.52
C ARG A 21 20.17 3.87 -2.14
N SER A 22 18.95 3.37 -1.93
CA SER A 22 18.33 3.30 -0.62
C SER A 22 19.39 2.71 0.30
N SER A 23 19.75 3.45 1.36
CA SER A 23 20.82 3.02 2.25
C SER A 23 20.55 1.58 2.68
N THR A 24 21.52 0.69 2.55
CA THR A 24 21.42 -0.71 3.01
C THR A 24 21.23 -0.84 4.52
N VAL A 25 21.14 0.28 5.24
CA VAL A 25 20.75 0.35 6.65
C VAL A 25 19.30 -0.11 6.74
N ALA A 26 19.12 -1.37 7.17
CA ALA A 26 17.83 -1.94 7.48
C ALA A 26 17.01 -0.96 8.32
N VAL A 27 15.74 -0.80 7.97
CA VAL A 27 14.84 0.10 8.69
C VAL A 27 14.84 -0.31 10.16
N ALA A 28 15.28 0.59 11.04
CA ALA A 28 15.48 0.34 12.47
C ALA A 28 14.18 0.18 13.27
N PHE A 29 13.06 0.07 12.56
CA PHE A 29 11.80 -0.37 13.11
C PHE A 29 11.62 -1.81 12.69
N ALA A 30 11.74 -2.74 13.63
CA ALA A 30 11.27 -4.10 13.41
C ALA A 30 9.81 -3.98 12.94
N PRO A 31 9.47 -4.51 11.75
CA PRO A 31 8.12 -4.41 11.22
C PRO A 31 7.16 -5.03 12.23
N ALA A 32 6.35 -4.19 12.88
CA ALA A 32 5.30 -4.66 13.77
C ALA A 32 4.16 -5.27 12.92
N SER A 33 3.52 -6.28 13.48
CA SER A 33 2.29 -6.86 12.95
C SER A 33 1.13 -6.43 13.84
N PRO A 34 -0.06 -6.23 13.27
CA PRO A 34 -1.27 -6.11 14.09
C PRO A 34 -1.40 -7.29 15.04
N ASP A 35 -1.95 -7.02 16.21
CA ASP A 35 -2.45 -8.07 17.09
C ASP A 35 -3.50 -8.90 16.33
N GLU A 36 -3.54 -10.20 16.62
CA GLU A 36 -4.43 -11.14 15.94
C GLU A 36 -5.91 -10.83 16.22
N ALA A 37 -6.25 -10.35 17.42
CA ALA A 37 -7.62 -9.97 17.74
C ALA A 37 -8.06 -8.70 16.99
N GLU A 38 -7.20 -7.69 16.91
CA GLU A 38 -7.42 -6.49 16.09
C GLU A 38 -7.60 -6.86 14.61
N LEU A 39 -6.73 -7.72 14.08
CA LEU A 39 -6.84 -8.20 12.70
C LEU A 39 -8.18 -8.89 12.45
N ARG A 40 -8.57 -9.85 13.31
CA ARG A 40 -9.86 -10.54 13.21
C ARG A 40 -11.02 -9.55 13.20
N ARG A 41 -11.01 -8.58 14.11
CA ARG A 41 -12.04 -7.54 14.19
C ARG A 41 -12.15 -6.73 12.89
N ILE A 42 -11.03 -6.30 12.31
CA ILE A 42 -11.02 -5.54 11.04
C ILE A 42 -11.59 -6.40 9.90
N LEU A 43 -11.17 -7.67 9.81
CA LEU A 43 -11.64 -8.58 8.77
C LEU A 43 -13.15 -8.87 8.87
N ASP A 44 -13.65 -9.10 10.08
CA ASP A 44 -15.06 -9.38 10.31
C ASP A 44 -15.92 -8.14 10.03
N GLN A 45 -15.43 -6.95 10.39
CA GLN A 45 -16.07 -5.68 10.03
C GLN A 45 -16.14 -5.50 8.51
N ASP A 46 -15.03 -5.70 7.80
CA ASP A 46 -14.99 -5.57 6.34
C ASP A 46 -15.98 -6.53 5.66
N ARG A 47 -16.03 -7.80 6.10
CA ARG A 47 -16.98 -8.80 5.57
C ARG A 47 -18.42 -8.42 5.85
N ALA A 48 -18.72 -7.94 7.06
CA ALA A 48 -20.06 -7.51 7.43
C ALA A 48 -20.53 -6.32 6.57
N GLU A 49 -19.64 -5.38 6.27
CA GLU A 49 -19.95 -4.25 5.37
C GLU A 49 -20.06 -4.69 3.90
N ALA A 50 -19.19 -5.59 3.43
CA ALA A 50 -19.28 -6.15 2.08
C ALA A 50 -20.60 -6.91 1.87
N ALA A 51 -21.08 -7.66 2.87
CA ALA A 51 -22.34 -8.38 2.82
C ALA A 51 -23.58 -7.47 2.70
N ARG A 52 -23.45 -6.18 3.03
CA ARG A 52 -24.50 -5.16 2.86
C ARG A 52 -24.45 -4.48 1.49
N TYR A 53 -23.54 -4.87 0.61
CA TYR A 53 -23.49 -4.36 -0.75
C TYR A 53 -24.71 -4.84 -1.55
N ALA A 54 -25.44 -3.89 -2.11
CA ALA A 54 -26.50 -4.16 -3.07
C ALA A 54 -26.02 -3.71 -4.46
N PRO A 55 -26.08 -4.58 -5.49
CA PRO A 55 -25.74 -4.20 -6.85
C PRO A 55 -26.56 -3.00 -7.33
N HIS A 56 -25.89 -2.09 -8.03
CA HIS A 56 -26.52 -0.90 -8.60
C HIS A 56 -25.88 -0.56 -9.95
N PRO A 57 -26.65 -0.11 -10.96
CA PRO A 57 -26.10 0.18 -12.30
C PRO A 57 -24.91 1.14 -12.29
N SER A 58 -24.90 2.15 -11.41
CA SER A 58 -23.75 3.06 -11.29
C SER A 58 -22.49 2.39 -10.75
N THR A 59 -22.62 1.34 -9.92
CA THR A 59 -21.48 0.56 -9.44
C THR A 59 -20.96 -0.42 -10.50
N ASP A 60 -21.84 -0.93 -11.37
CA ASP A 60 -21.44 -1.81 -12.48
C ASP A 60 -20.48 -1.10 -13.45
N THR A 61 -20.79 0.16 -13.80
CA THR A 61 -19.91 1.01 -14.62
C THR A 61 -18.53 1.20 -13.98
N VAL A 62 -18.47 1.36 -12.65
CA VAL A 62 -17.19 1.49 -11.92
C VAL A 62 -16.44 0.16 -11.94
N ILE A 63 -17.12 -0.97 -11.74
CA ILE A 63 -16.52 -2.31 -11.82
C ILE A 63 -15.90 -2.54 -13.20
N GLU A 64 -16.65 -2.31 -14.27
CA GLU A 64 -16.17 -2.52 -15.64
C GLU A 64 -14.95 -1.65 -15.97
N ALA A 65 -15.01 -0.36 -15.60
CA ALA A 65 -13.90 0.56 -15.80
C ALA A 65 -12.66 0.15 -14.97
N PHE A 66 -12.86 -0.32 -13.74
CA PHE A 66 -11.80 -0.80 -12.85
C PHE A 66 -11.11 -2.04 -13.42
N LEU A 67 -11.89 -3.03 -13.84
CA LEU A 67 -11.37 -4.26 -14.45
C LEU A 67 -10.63 -3.97 -15.76
N ARG A 68 -11.16 -3.08 -16.60
CA ARG A 68 -10.48 -2.65 -17.84
C ARG A 68 -9.13 -1.99 -17.55
N PHE A 69 -9.09 -1.05 -16.61
CA PHE A 69 -7.85 -0.37 -16.22
C PHE A 69 -6.81 -1.35 -15.68
N ASN A 70 -7.21 -2.26 -14.79
CA ASN A 70 -6.32 -3.28 -14.25
C ASN A 70 -5.81 -4.25 -15.31
N ARG A 71 -6.67 -4.69 -16.24
CA ARG A 71 -6.24 -5.58 -17.33
C ARG A 71 -5.15 -4.93 -18.17
N LEU A 72 -5.29 -3.65 -18.52
CA LEU A 72 -4.29 -2.92 -19.30
C LEU A 72 -2.99 -2.70 -18.50
N THR A 73 -3.06 -2.37 -17.22
CA THR A 73 -1.87 -2.17 -16.39
C THR A 73 -1.15 -3.47 -16.02
N GLY A 74 -1.88 -4.58 -15.93
CA GLY A 74 -1.34 -5.92 -15.69
C GLY A 74 -0.77 -6.60 -16.95
N THR A 75 -1.08 -6.11 -18.14
CA THR A 75 -0.66 -6.70 -19.42
C THR A 75 0.66 -6.08 -19.90
N ALA A 76 1.64 -6.93 -20.25
CA ALA A 76 2.90 -6.45 -20.84
C ALA A 76 2.65 -5.82 -22.21
N GLY A 77 3.22 -4.63 -22.44
CA GLY A 77 3.20 -3.99 -23.76
C GLY A 77 1.89 -3.28 -24.12
N SER A 78 0.95 -3.13 -23.18
CA SER A 78 -0.22 -2.26 -23.39
C SER A 78 0.20 -0.82 -23.71
N ASP A 79 -0.52 -0.18 -24.64
CA ASP A 79 -0.25 1.20 -25.05
C ASP A 79 -0.48 2.15 -23.86
N PRO A 80 0.51 2.98 -23.47
CA PRO A 80 0.34 4.00 -22.44
C PRO A 80 -0.88 4.89 -22.65
N LYS A 81 -1.23 5.23 -23.90
CA LYS A 81 -2.42 6.04 -24.21
C LYS A 81 -3.71 5.32 -23.86
N GLU A 82 -3.79 4.00 -24.07
CA GLU A 82 -4.96 3.21 -23.69
C GLU A 82 -5.10 3.10 -22.18
N ILE A 83 -3.98 2.95 -21.46
CA ILE A 83 -3.95 2.96 -19.99
C ILE A 83 -4.47 4.31 -19.46
N ASP A 84 -3.98 5.42 -20.00
CA ASP A 84 -4.41 6.77 -19.62
C ASP A 84 -5.91 6.99 -19.87
N GLN A 85 -6.41 6.52 -21.03
CA GLN A 85 -7.82 6.60 -21.38
C GLN A 85 -8.70 5.75 -20.45
N ALA A 86 -8.27 4.52 -20.12
CA ALA A 86 -8.98 3.65 -19.21
C ALA A 86 -9.00 4.23 -17.79
N PHE A 87 -7.88 4.79 -17.32
CA PHE A 87 -7.80 5.48 -16.04
C PHE A 87 -8.73 6.70 -15.98
N ALA A 88 -8.73 7.53 -17.03
CA ALA A 88 -9.64 8.66 -17.13
C ALA A 88 -11.12 8.23 -17.16
N GLY A 89 -11.43 7.09 -17.80
CA GLY A 89 -12.75 6.47 -17.79
C GLY A 89 -13.17 6.03 -16.38
N LEU A 90 -12.29 5.33 -15.67
CA LEU A 90 -12.51 4.91 -14.28
C LEU A 90 -12.78 6.12 -13.37
N ARG A 91 -11.95 7.16 -13.45
CA ARG A 91 -12.15 8.38 -12.64
C ARG A 91 -13.50 9.04 -12.90
N ARG A 92 -13.91 9.17 -14.17
CA ARG A 92 -15.23 9.71 -14.51
C ARG A 92 -16.37 8.87 -13.91
N ALA A 93 -16.27 7.54 -13.97
CA ALA A 93 -17.26 6.65 -13.38
C ALA A 93 -17.36 6.82 -11.86
N ILE A 94 -16.21 6.94 -11.17
CA ILE A 94 -16.16 7.18 -9.73
C ILE A 94 -16.75 8.56 -9.38
N VAL A 95 -16.37 9.62 -10.09
CA VAL A 95 -16.89 10.98 -9.87
C VAL A 95 -18.42 11.00 -10.03
N PHE A 96 -18.94 10.34 -11.07
CA PHE A 96 -20.38 10.21 -11.27
C PHE A 96 -21.06 9.44 -10.13
N LEU A 97 -20.44 8.34 -9.67
CA LEU A 97 -20.97 7.57 -8.54
C LEU A 97 -21.06 8.42 -7.27
N ILE A 98 -20.01 9.17 -6.91
CA ILE A 98 -19.97 9.94 -5.65
C ILE A 98 -20.84 11.19 -5.65
N GLN A 99 -21.33 11.63 -6.81
CA GLN A 99 -22.29 12.74 -6.92
C GLN A 99 -23.72 12.33 -6.54
N ASP A 100 -24.01 11.03 -6.47
CA ASP A 100 -25.26 10.49 -5.91
C ASP A 100 -25.26 10.64 -4.37
N GLY A 101 -26.43 10.83 -3.76
CA GLY A 101 -26.57 11.08 -2.32
C GLY A 101 -25.95 10.00 -1.44
N ASP A 102 -26.00 8.74 -1.89
CA ASP A 102 -25.39 7.57 -1.23
C ASP A 102 -24.10 7.11 -1.92
N GLY A 103 -23.57 7.89 -2.87
CA GLY A 103 -22.50 7.51 -3.77
C GLY A 103 -21.22 7.08 -3.07
N MET A 104 -20.84 7.79 -2.02
CA MET A 104 -19.65 7.48 -1.21
C MET A 104 -19.80 6.17 -0.43
N ASP A 105 -20.96 5.90 0.15
CA ASP A 105 -21.22 4.65 0.86
C ASP A 105 -21.22 3.46 -0.12
N ARG A 106 -21.83 3.63 -1.30
CA ARG A 106 -21.77 2.62 -2.38
C ARG A 106 -20.34 2.38 -2.85
N LEU A 107 -19.53 3.42 -3.03
CA LEU A 107 -18.13 3.29 -3.42
C LEU A 107 -17.32 2.52 -2.37
N ARG A 108 -17.55 2.80 -1.08
CA ARG A 108 -16.91 2.08 0.04
C ARG A 108 -17.26 0.61 0.05
N ARG A 109 -18.54 0.25 -0.05
CA ARG A 109 -18.97 -1.15 -0.08
C ARG A 109 -18.48 -1.86 -1.35
N LEU A 110 -18.52 -1.19 -2.49
CA LEU A 110 -17.97 -1.72 -3.75
C LEU A 110 -16.49 -2.06 -3.62
N GLN A 111 -15.69 -1.20 -2.98
CA GLN A 111 -14.27 -1.47 -2.73
C GLN A 111 -14.08 -2.76 -1.94
N LEU A 112 -14.88 -2.99 -0.90
CA LEU A 112 -14.80 -4.20 -0.09
C LEU A 112 -15.16 -5.45 -0.89
N VAL A 113 -16.18 -5.38 -1.75
CA VAL A 113 -16.53 -6.48 -2.67
C VAL A 113 -15.40 -6.78 -3.65
N LEU A 114 -14.78 -5.75 -4.23
CA LEU A 114 -13.62 -5.92 -5.11
C LEU A 114 -12.42 -6.50 -4.36
N LEU A 115 -12.23 -6.13 -3.10
CA LEU A 115 -11.19 -6.69 -2.23
C LEU A 115 -11.42 -8.17 -1.94
N GLU A 116 -12.65 -8.59 -1.63
CA GLU A 116 -12.98 -10.01 -1.44
C GLU A 116 -12.75 -10.84 -2.71
N ARG A 117 -13.15 -10.30 -3.88
CA ARG A 117 -12.87 -10.94 -5.18
C ARG A 117 -11.36 -11.07 -5.41
N PHE A 118 -10.60 -10.01 -5.11
CA PHE A 118 -9.15 -10.01 -5.23
C PHE A 118 -8.50 -11.04 -4.31
N GLU A 119 -8.92 -11.13 -3.05
CA GLU A 119 -8.40 -12.13 -2.11
C GLU A 119 -8.70 -13.56 -2.56
N LYS A 120 -9.92 -13.82 -3.05
CA LYS A 120 -10.27 -15.13 -3.60
C LYS A 120 -9.37 -15.48 -4.79
N ALA A 121 -9.16 -14.53 -5.72
CA ALA A 121 -8.27 -14.75 -6.85
C ALA A 121 -6.80 -14.97 -6.41
N LEU A 122 -6.36 -14.30 -5.35
CA LEU A 122 -5.05 -14.52 -4.74
C LEU A 122 -4.94 -15.93 -4.15
N GLU A 123 -5.97 -16.39 -3.42
CA GLU A 123 -6.04 -17.75 -2.88
C GLU A 123 -6.01 -18.80 -4.00
N ASP A 124 -6.77 -18.58 -5.08
CA ASP A 124 -6.77 -19.45 -6.27
C ASP A 124 -5.35 -19.54 -6.87
N VAL A 125 -4.63 -18.42 -6.98
CA VAL A 125 -3.24 -18.38 -7.47
C VAL A 125 -2.25 -19.05 -6.51
N LEU A 126 -2.42 -18.85 -5.20
CA LEU A 126 -1.58 -19.48 -4.16
C LEU A 126 -1.77 -21.00 -4.15
N ALA A 127 -2.96 -21.49 -4.50
CA ALA A 127 -3.29 -22.91 -4.57
C ALA A 127 -2.77 -23.62 -5.83
N LEU A 128 -2.29 -22.88 -6.84
CA LEU A 128 -1.73 -23.49 -8.06
C LEU A 128 -0.50 -24.35 -7.75
N PRO A 129 -0.37 -25.54 -8.36
CA PRO A 129 0.82 -26.39 -8.23
C PRO A 129 2.07 -25.71 -8.84
N ASP A 130 3.25 -26.16 -8.41
CA ASP A 130 4.56 -25.47 -8.47
C ASP A 130 5.00 -24.80 -9.80
N GLY A 131 5.96 -23.87 -9.66
CA GLY A 131 6.89 -23.39 -10.69
C GLY A 131 6.30 -22.55 -11.82
N GLU A 132 5.82 -23.19 -12.88
CA GLU A 132 5.56 -22.56 -14.18
C GLU A 132 4.39 -21.56 -14.13
N ALA A 133 3.33 -21.89 -13.39
CA ALA A 133 2.20 -21.01 -13.19
C ALA A 133 2.59 -19.73 -12.42
N ARG A 134 3.48 -19.86 -11.44
CA ARG A 134 3.95 -18.73 -10.62
C ARG A 134 5.00 -17.90 -11.35
N ALA A 135 5.84 -18.53 -12.16
CA ALA A 135 6.75 -17.85 -13.08
C ALA A 135 5.96 -16.97 -14.06
N ALA A 136 4.86 -17.47 -14.62
CA ALA A 136 4.01 -16.70 -15.51
C ALA A 136 3.43 -15.43 -14.86
N LEU A 137 3.15 -15.45 -13.56
CA LEU A 137 2.67 -14.28 -12.80
C LEU A 137 3.63 -13.10 -12.93
N PHE A 138 4.94 -13.36 -12.78
CA PHE A 138 5.97 -12.32 -12.70
C PHE A 138 6.76 -12.10 -14.00
N GLN A 139 6.88 -13.12 -14.83
CA GLN A 139 7.65 -13.05 -16.08
C GLN A 139 6.83 -12.45 -17.23
N LYS A 140 5.55 -12.12 -16.99
CA LYS A 140 4.60 -11.63 -18.00
C LYS A 140 4.52 -12.54 -19.23
N THR A 141 4.82 -13.82 -19.05
CA THR A 141 4.66 -14.88 -20.06
C THR A 141 3.23 -15.42 -20.02
N ALA A 142 2.84 -16.10 -21.09
CA ALA A 142 1.53 -16.75 -21.15
C ALA A 142 1.45 -17.86 -20.07
N PRO A 143 0.44 -17.83 -19.19
CA PRO A 143 0.30 -18.85 -18.16
C PRO A 143 -0.05 -20.22 -18.76
N PRO A 144 0.38 -21.32 -18.11
CA PRO A 144 -0.07 -22.67 -18.45
C PRO A 144 -1.59 -22.76 -18.52
N ALA A 145 -2.14 -23.59 -19.40
CA ALA A 145 -3.59 -23.68 -19.61
C ALA A 145 -4.37 -23.92 -18.31
N ALA A 146 -3.85 -24.79 -17.43
CA ALA A 146 -4.46 -25.10 -16.14
C ALA A 146 -4.46 -23.94 -15.13
N ALA A 147 -3.59 -22.94 -15.31
CA ALA A 147 -3.42 -21.79 -14.43
C ALA A 147 -3.97 -20.48 -15.02
N ARG A 148 -4.28 -20.48 -16.32
CA ARG A 148 -4.63 -19.27 -17.09
C ARG A 148 -5.79 -18.52 -16.48
N GLU A 149 -6.88 -19.21 -16.15
CA GLU A 149 -8.06 -18.56 -15.60
C GLU A 149 -7.79 -17.87 -14.26
N ALA A 150 -7.12 -18.57 -13.32
CA ALA A 150 -6.80 -18.01 -12.01
C ALA A 150 -5.87 -16.80 -12.11
N ILE A 151 -4.83 -16.89 -12.96
CA ILE A 151 -3.87 -15.80 -13.17
C ILE A 151 -4.50 -14.60 -13.86
N GLU A 152 -5.31 -14.82 -14.91
CA GLU A 152 -5.99 -13.71 -15.60
C GLU A 152 -7.00 -13.03 -14.68
N ARG A 153 -7.80 -13.80 -13.92
CA ARG A 153 -8.71 -13.23 -12.90
C ARG A 153 -7.96 -12.40 -11.87
N PHE A 154 -6.83 -12.90 -11.39
CA PHE A 154 -5.99 -12.18 -10.43
C PHE A 154 -5.39 -10.90 -11.03
N ARG A 155 -4.94 -10.93 -12.30
CA ARG A 155 -4.47 -9.74 -13.04
C ARG A 155 -5.58 -8.72 -13.27
N GLU A 156 -6.79 -9.14 -13.60
CA GLU A 156 -7.92 -8.24 -13.79
C GLU A 156 -8.34 -7.52 -12.51
N LEU A 157 -8.11 -8.12 -11.34
CA LEU A 157 -8.44 -7.53 -10.04
C LEU A 157 -7.27 -6.74 -9.43
N GLY A 158 -6.04 -7.19 -9.65
CA GLY A 158 -4.83 -6.56 -9.10
C GLY A 158 -4.17 -5.54 -10.03
N GLY A 159 -4.19 -5.77 -11.34
CA GLY A 159 -3.40 -5.02 -12.31
C GLY A 159 -1.91 -5.05 -11.95
N ASP A 160 -1.28 -3.87 -11.96
CA ASP A 160 0.11 -3.65 -11.56
C ASP A 160 0.38 -3.76 -10.04
N PHE A 161 -0.68 -3.90 -9.22
CA PHE A 161 -0.56 -4.06 -7.77
C PHE A 161 0.38 -5.21 -7.38
N ILE A 162 0.42 -6.27 -8.17
CA ILE A 162 1.21 -7.48 -7.90
C ILE A 162 2.71 -7.12 -7.88
N ASP A 163 3.15 -6.34 -8.88
CA ASP A 163 4.53 -5.87 -8.98
C ASP A 163 4.85 -4.94 -7.80
N ALA A 164 3.94 -4.02 -7.46
CA ALA A 164 4.09 -3.14 -6.31
C ALA A 164 4.16 -3.89 -4.97
N ALA A 165 3.30 -4.88 -4.76
CA ALA A 165 3.27 -5.70 -3.55
C ALA A 165 4.55 -6.52 -3.38
N ARG A 166 5.11 -7.05 -4.49
CA ARG A 166 6.40 -7.73 -4.50
C ARG A 166 7.55 -6.79 -4.17
N LEU A 167 7.62 -5.62 -4.81
CA LEU A 167 8.66 -4.61 -4.54
C LEU A 167 8.66 -4.16 -3.08
N ASN A 168 7.49 -4.13 -2.43
CA ASN A 168 7.37 -3.81 -1.01
C ASN A 168 7.47 -5.02 -0.07
N GLY A 169 7.87 -6.19 -0.59
CA GLY A 169 8.08 -7.41 0.21
C GLY A 169 6.82 -7.99 0.87
N LEU A 170 5.63 -7.55 0.44
CA LEU A 170 4.33 -8.05 0.93
C LEU A 170 4.06 -9.46 0.40
N ILE A 171 4.61 -9.75 -0.78
CA ILE A 171 4.55 -11.03 -1.45
C ILE A 171 5.99 -11.50 -1.62
N ARG A 172 6.30 -12.67 -1.03
CA ARG A 172 7.63 -13.29 -1.15
C ARG A 172 7.55 -14.53 -2.03
N THR A 173 8.64 -14.74 -2.77
CA THR A 173 8.89 -15.99 -3.49
C THR A 173 9.96 -16.76 -2.70
N ASP A 174 9.55 -17.65 -1.80
CA ASP A 174 10.48 -18.54 -1.09
C ASP A 174 10.45 -19.92 -1.74
N LYS A 175 11.59 -20.40 -2.26
CA LYS A 175 11.73 -21.72 -2.88
C LYS A 175 10.56 -22.08 -3.81
N ASP A 176 10.30 -21.22 -4.79
CA ASP A 176 9.23 -21.34 -5.78
C ASP A 176 7.79 -21.22 -5.22
N ARG A 177 7.61 -20.93 -3.93
CA ARG A 177 6.30 -20.68 -3.32
C ARG A 177 6.03 -19.19 -3.21
N LEU A 178 4.89 -18.81 -3.79
CA LEU A 178 4.23 -17.55 -3.44
C LEU A 178 3.72 -17.72 -2.02
N ALA A 179 4.33 -17.04 -1.06
CA ALA A 179 3.88 -17.05 0.32
C ALA A 179 3.56 -15.63 0.73
N LEU A 180 2.39 -15.45 1.34
CA LEU A 180 2.13 -14.28 2.15
C LEU A 180 2.83 -14.52 3.48
N ALA A 181 3.59 -13.53 3.95
CA ALA A 181 3.97 -13.53 5.35
C ALA A 181 2.68 -13.55 6.22
N PRO A 182 2.70 -14.05 7.46
CA PRO A 182 1.50 -14.09 8.32
C PRO A 182 0.78 -12.72 8.42
N ASP A 183 1.56 -11.64 8.47
CA ASP A 183 1.12 -10.24 8.42
C ASP A 183 0.87 -9.73 6.98
N GLY A 184 1.46 -10.39 5.99
CA GLY A 184 1.38 -10.08 4.57
C GLY A 184 -0.05 -10.00 4.05
N ARG A 185 -0.97 -10.87 4.50
CA ARG A 185 -2.38 -10.80 4.07
C ARG A 185 -3.03 -9.47 4.47
N PHE A 186 -2.82 -9.04 5.72
CA PHE A 186 -3.34 -7.75 6.18
C PHE A 186 -2.77 -6.58 5.37
N PHE A 187 -1.45 -6.55 5.18
CA PHE A 187 -0.82 -5.46 4.43
C PHE A 187 -1.16 -5.49 2.93
N VAL A 188 -1.42 -6.66 2.35
CA VAL A 188 -1.95 -6.78 0.98
C VAL A 188 -3.34 -6.15 0.88
N ARG A 189 -4.25 -6.45 1.83
CA ARG A 189 -5.58 -5.80 1.89
C ARG A 189 -5.45 -4.28 2.04
N LEU A 190 -4.61 -3.84 2.97
CA LEU A 190 -4.37 -2.43 3.24
C LEU A 190 -3.83 -1.71 2.01
N ALA A 191 -2.86 -2.31 1.32
CA ALA A 191 -2.28 -1.76 0.10
C ALA A 191 -3.29 -1.73 -1.05
N PHE A 192 -4.18 -2.73 -1.17
CA PHE A 192 -5.29 -2.70 -2.12
C PHE A 192 -6.25 -1.54 -1.82
N LYS A 193 -6.67 -1.37 -0.55
CA LYS A 193 -7.51 -0.23 -0.13
C LYS A 193 -6.84 1.10 -0.49
N VAL A 194 -5.58 1.29 -0.12
CA VAL A 194 -4.82 2.51 -0.44
C VAL A 194 -4.72 2.75 -1.94
N ARG A 195 -4.47 1.70 -2.74
CA ARG A 195 -4.47 1.80 -4.21
C ARG A 195 -5.83 2.27 -4.71
N PHE A 196 -6.92 1.65 -4.26
CA PHE A 196 -8.28 2.00 -4.66
C PHE A 196 -8.63 3.45 -4.29
N ALA A 197 -8.29 3.88 -3.08
CA ALA A 197 -8.41 5.27 -2.65
C ALA A 197 -7.71 6.26 -3.59
N ASN A 198 -6.50 5.93 -4.05
CA ASN A 198 -5.74 6.77 -4.97
C ASN A 198 -6.31 6.79 -6.40
N LEU A 199 -7.19 5.85 -6.77
CA LEU A 199 -7.94 5.92 -8.04
C LEU A 199 -9.09 6.94 -7.96
N ALA A 200 -9.41 7.43 -6.76
CA ALA A 200 -10.50 8.35 -6.47
C ALA A 200 -10.03 9.58 -5.66
N PRO A 201 -9.02 10.34 -6.11
CA PRO A 201 -8.49 11.47 -5.33
C PRO A 201 -9.50 12.60 -5.08
N GLU A 202 -10.60 12.63 -5.84
CA GLU A 202 -11.72 13.55 -5.65
C GLU A 202 -12.57 13.23 -4.41
N ALA A 203 -12.49 12.00 -3.91
CA ALA A 203 -13.11 11.63 -2.65
C ALA A 203 -12.35 12.30 -1.50
N ILE A 204 -13.10 12.87 -0.53
CA ILE A 204 -12.54 13.60 0.62
C ILE A 204 -11.44 12.77 1.28
N GLY A 205 -10.20 13.28 1.26
CA GLY A 205 -9.03 12.66 1.90
C GLY A 205 -8.92 11.16 1.59
N PRO A 206 -8.16 10.70 0.58
CA PRO A 206 -8.27 9.34 0.04
C PRO A 206 -8.25 8.21 1.10
N LEU A 207 -7.56 8.40 2.21
CA LEU A 207 -7.48 7.44 3.31
C LEU A 207 -8.59 7.60 4.37
N ASP A 208 -9.16 8.79 4.52
CA ASP A 208 -10.08 9.13 5.59
C ASP A 208 -11.45 8.46 5.43
N TRP A 209 -11.93 8.36 4.20
CA TRP A 209 -13.21 7.71 3.88
C TRP A 209 -13.12 6.18 3.81
N LEU A 210 -11.92 5.64 3.57
CA LEU A 210 -11.74 4.22 3.27
C LEU A 210 -11.15 3.41 4.44
N LEU A 211 -10.17 3.97 5.14
CA LEU A 211 -9.48 3.28 6.21
C LEU A 211 -10.08 3.65 7.57
N GLY A 212 -10.38 2.63 8.39
CA GLY A 212 -10.65 2.84 9.80
C GLY A 212 -9.42 3.42 10.54
N GLU A 213 -9.61 3.94 11.75
CA GLU A 213 -8.52 4.54 12.54
C GLU A 213 -7.35 3.57 12.76
N SER A 214 -7.63 2.34 13.19
CA SER A 214 -6.64 1.25 13.29
C SER A 214 -5.90 1.02 11.97
N GLU A 215 -6.62 0.94 10.85
CA GLU A 215 -6.01 0.71 9.54
C GLU A 215 -5.12 1.87 9.11
N ARG A 216 -5.49 3.11 9.42
CA ARG A 216 -4.65 4.29 9.18
C ARG A 216 -3.36 4.24 9.98
N LEU A 217 -3.44 3.92 11.28
CA LEU A 217 -2.24 3.72 12.11
C LEU A 217 -1.30 2.68 11.48
N TRP A 218 -1.85 1.54 11.06
CA TRP A 218 -1.07 0.50 10.39
C TRP A 218 -0.52 0.92 9.04
N TYR A 219 -1.25 1.73 8.27
CA TYR A 219 -0.77 2.28 7.01
C TYR A 219 0.42 3.20 7.22
N PHE A 220 0.34 4.13 8.18
CA PHE A 220 1.45 5.04 8.47
C PHE A 220 2.66 4.30 9.07
N ARG A 221 2.43 3.26 9.89
CA ARG A 221 3.49 2.32 10.30
C ARG A 221 4.11 1.62 9.09
N TRP A 222 3.32 1.15 8.13
CA TRP A 222 3.82 0.54 6.89
C TRP A 222 4.66 1.52 6.06
N VAL A 223 4.20 2.76 5.90
CA VAL A 223 4.94 3.83 5.21
C VAL A 223 6.33 4.04 5.82
N LEU A 224 6.45 4.05 7.16
CA LEU A 224 7.73 4.24 7.84
C LEU A 224 8.63 3.01 7.80
N THR A 225 8.05 1.82 7.95
CA THR A 225 8.82 0.62 8.27
C THR A 225 9.10 -0.28 7.08
N ARG A 226 8.21 -0.28 6.07
CA ARG A 226 8.26 -1.24 4.95
C ARG A 226 8.28 -0.57 3.57
N SER A 227 7.72 0.63 3.41
CA SER A 227 7.59 1.26 2.09
C SER A 227 8.94 1.72 1.52
N GLN A 228 9.40 1.03 0.48
CA GLN A 228 10.63 1.38 -0.24
C GLN A 228 10.46 2.59 -1.16
N THR A 229 9.23 2.91 -1.54
CA THR A 229 8.90 3.99 -2.48
C THR A 229 8.40 5.26 -1.78
N ALA A 230 8.32 5.27 -0.44
CA ALA A 230 7.89 6.46 0.28
C ALA A 230 9.04 7.48 0.34
N ASP A 231 8.82 8.65 -0.25
CA ASP A 231 9.72 9.80 -0.13
C ASP A 231 9.79 10.36 1.30
N LEU A 232 10.75 11.27 1.52
CA LEU A 232 10.99 11.91 2.82
C LEU A 232 9.74 12.62 3.37
N ASN A 233 8.99 13.36 2.54
CA ASN A 233 7.81 14.11 2.99
C ASN A 233 6.70 13.16 3.44
N ARG A 234 6.47 12.07 2.68
CA ARG A 234 5.49 11.05 3.04
C ARG A 234 5.85 10.35 4.35
N ARG A 235 7.15 10.09 4.58
CA ARG A 235 7.63 9.53 5.85
C ARG A 235 7.50 10.54 7.00
N LEU A 236 7.84 11.81 6.82
CA LEU A 236 7.63 12.85 7.83
C LEU A 236 6.15 12.99 8.21
N ASN A 237 5.25 13.00 7.23
CA ASN A 237 3.80 13.01 7.48
C ASN A 237 3.34 11.79 8.28
N ALA A 238 3.93 10.61 8.02
CA ALA A 238 3.63 9.41 8.79
C ALA A 238 4.10 9.51 10.25
N ILE A 239 5.26 10.10 10.50
CA ILE A 239 5.75 10.38 11.86
C ILE A 239 4.79 11.30 12.60
N GLU A 240 4.36 12.40 11.97
CA GLU A 240 3.43 13.36 12.60
C GLU A 240 2.06 12.74 12.89
N TYR A 241 1.53 11.96 11.94
CA TYR A 241 0.28 11.25 12.14
C TYR A 241 0.36 10.30 13.34
N LEU A 242 1.38 9.44 13.38
CA LEU A 242 1.55 8.47 14.45
C LEU A 242 1.79 9.13 15.80
N ALA A 243 2.58 10.21 15.87
CA ALA A 243 2.79 10.95 17.11
C ALA A 243 1.49 11.56 17.68
N THR A 244 0.53 11.85 16.82
CA THR A 244 -0.77 12.42 17.21
C THR A 244 -1.76 11.36 17.65
N HIS A 245 -1.76 10.19 17.01
CA HIS A 245 -2.81 9.16 17.17
C HIS A 245 -2.34 7.95 17.96
N ASP A 246 -1.05 7.80 18.21
CA ASP A 246 -0.46 6.70 18.94
C ASP A 246 0.44 7.24 20.05
N THR A 247 -0.10 7.26 21.27
CA THR A 247 0.62 7.76 22.45
C THR A 247 1.86 6.94 22.80
N SER A 248 1.97 5.70 22.30
CA SER A 248 3.15 4.86 22.47
C SER A 248 4.24 5.12 21.42
N PHE A 249 3.93 5.89 20.38
CA PHE A 249 4.87 6.15 19.29
C PHE A 249 5.97 7.13 19.68
N ASN A 250 7.21 6.64 19.72
CA ASN A 250 8.38 7.47 19.96
C ASN A 250 8.75 8.28 18.70
N LYS A 251 8.16 9.46 18.58
CA LYS A 251 8.36 10.42 17.47
C LYS A 251 9.84 10.74 17.25
N GLU A 252 10.56 11.03 18.33
CA GLU A 252 11.96 11.49 18.26
C GLU A 252 12.89 10.39 17.75
N ARG A 253 12.66 9.13 18.18
CA ARG A 253 13.36 7.96 17.65
C ARG A 253 13.12 7.80 16.15
N ALA A 254 11.87 7.90 15.70
CA ALA A 254 11.52 7.79 14.27
C ALA A 254 12.11 8.89 13.42
N LEU A 255 12.07 10.12 13.92
CA LEU A 255 12.68 11.26 13.24
C LEU A 255 14.20 11.10 13.13
N GLY A 256 14.86 10.67 14.21
CA GLY A 256 16.31 10.42 14.20
C GLY A 256 16.73 9.37 13.19
N ILE A 257 16.02 8.23 13.13
CA ILE A 257 16.29 7.16 12.15
C ILE A 257 16.12 7.69 10.72
N LEU A 258 15.02 8.39 10.44
CA LEU A 258 14.74 8.93 9.10
C LEU A 258 15.82 9.93 8.68
N LEU A 259 16.16 10.88 9.54
CA LEU A 259 17.21 11.88 9.26
C LEU A 259 18.59 11.22 9.07
N TYR A 260 18.89 10.17 9.83
CA TYR A 260 20.13 9.41 9.65
C TYR A 260 20.19 8.75 8.27
N GLN A 261 19.09 8.13 7.83
CA GLN A 261 19.00 7.50 6.50
C GLN A 261 19.15 8.51 5.36
N GLU A 262 18.64 9.74 5.54
CA GLU A 262 18.80 10.84 4.58
C GLU A 262 20.17 11.54 4.66
N GLY A 263 21.10 11.04 5.48
CA GLY A 263 22.43 11.62 5.65
C GLY A 263 22.47 12.94 6.42
N GLN A 264 21.37 13.34 7.05
CA GLN A 264 21.26 14.56 7.85
C GLN A 264 21.76 14.32 9.28
N TYR A 265 23.01 13.86 9.42
CA TYR A 265 23.56 13.37 10.69
C TYR A 265 23.48 14.37 11.85
N PRO A 266 23.78 15.68 11.70
CA PRO A 266 23.63 16.64 12.79
C PRO A 266 22.18 16.75 13.32
N ALA A 267 21.19 16.66 12.43
CA ALA A 267 19.78 16.70 12.82
C ALA A 267 19.35 15.37 13.45
N ALA A 268 19.85 14.24 12.95
CA ALA A 268 19.62 12.92 13.51
C ALA A 268 20.13 12.82 14.96
N VAL A 269 21.36 13.31 15.24
CA VAL A 269 21.94 13.34 16.60
C VAL A 269 21.02 14.07 17.57
N ARG A 270 20.54 15.26 17.21
CA ARG A 270 19.61 16.04 18.06
C ARG A 270 18.30 15.30 18.33
N ALA A 271 17.76 14.60 17.33
CA ALA A 271 16.56 13.80 17.50
C ALA A 271 16.79 12.60 18.42
N PHE A 272 17.91 11.90 18.27
CA PHE A 272 18.28 10.79 19.15
C PHE A 272 18.55 11.23 20.59
N GLU A 273 19.17 12.40 20.80
CA GLU A 273 19.36 12.97 22.13
C GLU A 273 18.02 13.22 22.84
N LYS A 274 17.05 13.84 22.15
CA LYS A 274 15.69 14.01 22.68
C LYS A 274 14.96 12.69 22.95
N ALA A 275 15.20 11.66 22.14
CA ALA A 275 14.64 10.34 22.38
C ALA A 275 15.25 9.70 23.66
N LEU A 276 16.56 9.88 23.87
CA LEU A 276 17.29 9.40 25.05
C LEU A 276 16.94 10.16 26.33
N GLU A 277 16.51 11.42 26.27
CA GLU A 277 15.97 12.14 27.44
C GLU A 277 14.79 11.39 28.07
N LYS A 278 13.96 10.73 27.23
CA LYS A 278 12.81 9.93 27.69
C LYS A 278 13.18 8.49 28.06
N ALA A 279 14.25 7.95 27.48
CA ALA A 279 14.72 6.59 27.71
C ALA A 279 16.26 6.53 27.78
N PRO A 280 16.86 6.97 28.90
CA PRO A 280 18.33 7.13 29.01
C PRO A 280 19.12 5.83 28.82
N ASP A 281 18.52 4.70 29.17
CA ASP A 281 19.14 3.38 29.13
C ASP A 281 18.88 2.62 27.81
N ASP A 282 18.27 3.25 26.79
CA ASP A 282 18.06 2.64 25.48
C ASP A 282 19.40 2.54 24.72
N ALA A 283 20.05 1.38 24.88
CA ALA A 283 21.33 1.07 24.26
C ALA A 283 21.28 1.13 22.72
N GLU A 284 20.13 0.88 22.10
CA GLU A 284 19.99 0.94 20.66
C GLU A 284 19.98 2.40 20.18
N LEU A 285 19.22 3.27 20.85
CA LEU A 285 19.22 4.71 20.58
C LEU A 285 20.60 5.34 20.79
N ALA A 286 21.32 4.94 21.85
CA ALA A 286 22.69 5.40 22.08
C ALA A 286 23.62 5.02 20.91
N ARG A 287 23.52 3.77 20.42
CA ARG A 287 24.29 3.30 19.26
C ARG A 287 23.96 4.08 17.99
N PHE A 288 22.69 4.39 17.73
CA PHE A 288 22.31 5.22 16.58
C PHE A 288 22.84 6.65 16.68
N ARG A 289 22.73 7.28 17.85
CA ARG A 289 23.31 8.61 18.10
C ARG A 289 24.80 8.62 17.85
N ASP A 290 25.53 7.65 18.39
CA ASP A 290 26.98 7.58 18.29
C ASP A 290 27.43 7.28 16.85
N ALA A 291 26.70 6.41 16.13
CA ALA A 291 26.91 6.17 14.70
C ALA A 291 26.62 7.41 13.83
N ALA A 292 25.68 8.27 14.24
CA ALA A 292 25.42 9.54 13.58
C ALA A 292 26.53 10.56 13.85
N ARG A 293 27.01 10.65 15.10
CA ARG A 293 28.12 11.53 15.49
C ARG A 293 29.42 11.19 14.75
N SER A 294 29.71 9.91 14.54
CA SER A 294 30.93 9.48 13.82
C SER A 294 30.92 9.80 12.32
N ARG A 295 29.84 10.39 11.78
CA ARG A 295 29.64 10.75 10.37
C ARG A 295 29.62 12.26 10.13
N ILE A 296 29.78 13.07 11.17
CA ILE A 296 29.92 14.53 11.14
C ILE A 296 31.41 14.86 11.06
#